data_AF-A0A315WY21-F1
#
_entry.id   AF-A0A315WY21-F1
#
_cell.length_a   1.000
_cell.length_b   1.000
_cell.length_c   1.000
_cell.angle_alpha   90.00
_cell.angle_beta   90.00
_cell.angle_gamma   90.00
#
_symmetry.space_group_name_H-M   'P 1'
#
loop_
_entity.id
_entity.type
_entity.pdbx_description
1 polymer ?
#
loop_
_entity_poly.entity_id
_entity_poly.type
_entity_poly.pdbx_seq_one_letter_code
_entity_poly.pdbx_strand_id
1 'polypeptide(L)'
;MIYLQIIITLFTVFILLKLFRQKQQSKISLTAFSTWLLLWLFVLVVFWQPNTATYLANLLGIGRGSDLVVYFSIIIIFYLLFKIFVRLNKLDSDLTKLVRQDTLKDHEQKK
;
A
#
# COMPACT_ATOMS: atom_id res chain seq x y z
N MET A 1 4.26 -5.70 26.80
CA MET A 1 4.98 -6.60 25.87
C MET A 1 4.05 -7.57 25.14
N ILE A 2 3.02 -8.18 25.74
CA ILE A 2 2.07 -9.06 25.02
C ILE A 2 0.95 -8.28 24.27
N TYR A 3 0.52 -7.14 24.81
CA TYR A 3 -0.63 -6.38 24.29
C TYR A 3 -0.40 -5.76 22.90
N LEU A 4 0.81 -5.23 22.64
CA LEU A 4 1.18 -4.70 21.32
C LEU A 4 1.21 -5.80 20.27
N GLN A 5 1.71 -6.99 20.63
CA GLN A 5 1.75 -8.15 19.74
C GLN A 5 0.33 -8.59 19.36
N ILE A 6 -0.59 -8.64 20.33
CA ILE A 6 -2.01 -8.97 20.08
C ILE A 6 -2.67 -7.95 19.15
N ILE A 7 -2.48 -6.65 19.40
CA ILE A 7 -3.07 -5.58 18.59
C ILE A 7 -2.58 -5.66 17.13
N ILE A 8 -1.28 -5.86 16.92
CA ILE A 8 -0.68 -5.89 15.58
C ILE A 8 -1.02 -7.19 14.83
N THR A 9 -1.12 -8.31 15.55
CA THR A 9 -1.57 -9.57 14.96
C THR A 9 -3.04 -9.45 14.51
N LEU A 10 -3.90 -8.87 15.34
CA LEU A 10 -5.31 -8.62 15.01
C LEU A 10 -5.44 -7.68 13.80
N PHE A 11 -4.62 -6.63 13.76
CA PHE A 11 -4.58 -5.66 12.66
C PHE A 11 -4.12 -6.30 11.35
N THR A 12 -3.10 -7.17 11.41
CA THR A 12 -2.59 -7.91 10.25
C THR A 12 -3.64 -8.88 9.71
N VAL A 13 -4.31 -9.64 10.60
CA VAL A 13 -5.42 -10.53 10.22
C VAL A 13 -6.57 -9.74 9.59
N PHE A 14 -6.92 -8.57 10.14
CA PHE A 14 -7.95 -7.70 9.57
C PHE A 14 -7.60 -7.25 8.16
N ILE A 15 -6.34 -6.91 7.89
CA ILE A 15 -5.90 -6.48 6.56
C ILE A 15 -5.84 -7.65 5.59
N LEU A 16 -5.43 -8.83 6.03
CA LEU A 16 -5.50 -10.05 5.22
C LEU A 16 -6.94 -10.39 4.83
N LEU A 17 -7.90 -10.27 5.76
CA LEU A 17 -9.33 -10.43 5.47
C LEU A 17 -9.85 -9.39 4.47
N LYS A 18 -9.40 -8.13 4.61
CA LYS A 18 -9.76 -7.05 3.68
C LYS A 18 -9.21 -7.31 2.28
N LEU A 19 -7.96 -7.75 2.16
CA LEU A 19 -7.32 -8.16 0.91
C LEU A 19 -8.01 -9.36 0.28
N PHE A 20 -8.40 -10.36 1.08
CA PHE A 20 -9.14 -11.53 0.60
C PHE A 20 -10.53 -11.15 0.06
N ARG A 21 -11.26 -10.28 0.77
CA ARG A 21 -12.53 -9.70 0.29
C ARG A 21 -12.35 -8.89 -1.00
N GLN A 22 -11.24 -8.17 -1.14
CA GLN A 22 -10.95 -7.35 -2.32
C GLN A 22 -10.56 -8.19 -3.54
N LYS A 23 -9.93 -9.36 -3.33
CA LYS A 23 -9.69 -10.39 -4.35
C LYS A 23 -11.00 -11.01 -4.86
N GLN A 24 -11.93 -11.32 -3.95
CA GLN A 24 -13.25 -11.89 -4.30
C GLN A 24 -14.08 -10.96 -5.20
N GLN A 25 -13.86 -9.64 -5.13
CA GLN A 25 -14.59 -8.66 -5.94
C GLN A 25 -13.91 -8.33 -7.28
N SER A 26 -12.85 -9.06 -7.69
CA SER A 26 -12.17 -8.88 -8.99
C SER A 26 -11.64 -7.46 -9.29
N LYS A 27 -11.48 -6.61 -8.27
CA LYS A 27 -11.01 -5.22 -8.42
C LYS A 27 -9.47 -5.08 -8.41
N ILE A 28 -8.73 -6.17 -8.25
CA ILE A 28 -7.27 -6.18 -8.08
C ILE A 28 -6.64 -7.25 -8.98
N SER A 29 -5.58 -6.89 -9.70
CA SER A 29 -4.76 -7.82 -10.48
C SER A 29 -4.04 -8.82 -9.56
N LEU A 30 -3.92 -10.09 -9.98
CA LEU A 30 -3.21 -11.14 -9.23
C LEU A 30 -1.82 -10.72 -8.75
N THR A 31 -1.14 -9.88 -9.53
CA THR A 31 0.17 -9.29 -9.20
C THR A 31 0.12 -8.40 -7.97
N ALA A 32 -0.85 -7.48 -7.88
CA ALA A 32 -0.99 -6.59 -6.74
C ALA A 32 -1.41 -7.34 -5.46
N PHE A 33 -2.22 -8.40 -5.58
CA PHE A 33 -2.54 -9.26 -4.45
C PHE A 33 -1.29 -9.99 -3.90
N SER A 34 -0.47 -10.56 -4.79
CA SER A 34 0.76 -11.27 -4.39
C SER A 34 1.76 -10.33 -3.70
N THR A 35 1.98 -9.12 -4.25
CA THR A 35 2.88 -8.13 -3.64
C THR A 35 2.41 -7.71 -2.25
N TRP A 36 1.11 -7.47 -2.07
CA TRP A 36 0.56 -7.09 -0.77
C TRP A 36 0.61 -8.23 0.24
N LEU A 37 0.28 -9.46 -0.16
CA LEU A 37 0.36 -10.63 0.71
C LEU A 37 1.79 -10.84 1.24
N LEU A 38 2.77 -10.78 0.34
CA LEU A 38 4.18 -11.01 0.66
C LEU A 38 4.73 -9.91 1.60
N LEU A 39 4.29 -8.66 1.41
CA LEU A 39 4.61 -7.54 2.31
C LEU A 39 4.04 -7.75 3.72
N TRP A 40 2.76 -8.12 3.84
CA TRP A 40 2.16 -8.39 5.15
C TRP A 40 2.77 -9.59 5.87
N LEU A 41 3.14 -10.62 5.10
CA LEU A 41 3.81 -11.80 5.65
C LEU A 41 5.22 -11.45 6.16
N PHE A 42 5.95 -10.58 5.43
CA PHE A 42 7.23 -10.05 5.88
C PHE A 42 7.11 -9.23 7.18
N VAL A 43 6.09 -8.37 7.29
CA VAL A 43 5.79 -7.62 8.51
C VAL A 43 5.53 -8.57 9.69
N LEU A 44 4.76 -9.63 9.48
CA LEU A 44 4.43 -10.62 10.52
C LEU A 44 5.71 -11.33 11.04
N VAL A 45 6.61 -11.73 10.13
CA VAL A 45 7.89 -12.38 10.48
C VAL A 45 8.82 -11.44 11.26
N VAL A 46 8.96 -10.19 10.81
CA VAL A 46 9.78 -9.18 11.50
C VAL A 46 9.23 -8.88 12.90
N PHE A 47 7.90 -8.89 13.06
CA PHE A 47 7.26 -8.57 14.34
C PHE A 47 7.29 -9.73 15.35
N TRP A 48 7.22 -10.97 14.88
CA TRP A 48 7.23 -12.15 15.77
C TRP A 48 8.63 -12.43 16.36
N GLN A 49 9.69 -11.90 15.75
CA GLN A 49 11.07 -12.19 16.15
C GLN A 49 11.92 -10.91 16.25
N PRO A 50 11.78 -10.08 17.30
CA PRO A 50 12.53 -8.82 17.46
C PRO A 50 14.07 -8.98 17.50
N ASN A 51 14.57 -10.19 17.74
CA ASN A 51 16.00 -10.50 17.64
C ASN A 51 16.53 -10.40 16.20
N THR A 52 15.74 -10.64 15.15
CA THR A 52 16.19 -10.48 13.76
C THR A 52 16.24 -9.01 13.36
N ALA A 53 15.26 -8.21 13.79
CA ALA A 53 15.29 -6.76 13.62
C ALA A 53 16.52 -6.13 14.32
N THR A 54 16.88 -6.61 15.50
CA THR A 54 18.07 -6.16 16.25
C THR A 54 19.38 -6.61 15.58
N TYR A 55 19.42 -7.81 15.00
CA TYR A 55 20.58 -8.31 14.25
C TYR A 55 20.80 -7.51 12.95
N LEU A 56 19.73 -7.24 12.18
CA LEU A 56 19.80 -6.36 11.00
C LEU A 56 20.18 -4.93 11.38
N ALA A 57 19.68 -4.42 12.51
CA ALA A 57 19.98 -3.09 13.00
C ALA A 57 21.46 -2.92 13.38
N ASN A 58 22.04 -3.92 14.03
CA ASN A 58 23.48 -3.95 14.32
C ASN A 58 24.33 -4.10 13.05
N LEU A 59 23.87 -4.85 12.04
CA LEU A 59 24.57 -4.97 10.75
C LEU A 59 24.55 -3.65 9.95
N LEU A 60 23.49 -2.86 10.10
CA LEU A 60 23.29 -1.58 9.43
C LEU A 60 23.78 -0.37 10.26
N GLY A 61 24.34 -0.60 11.46
CA GLY A 61 24.91 0.45 12.31
C GLY A 61 23.90 1.33 13.05
N ILE A 62 22.64 0.91 13.15
CA ILE A 62 21.55 1.65 13.80
C ILE A 62 21.23 0.97 15.13
N GLY A 63 21.60 1.60 16.25
CA GLY A 63 21.56 0.97 17.58
C GLY A 63 20.17 0.59 18.13
N ARG A 64 19.08 0.85 17.40
CA ARG A 64 17.69 0.52 17.78
C ARG A 64 16.91 0.00 16.58
N GLY A 65 16.47 -1.26 16.65
CA GLY A 65 15.70 -1.91 15.57
C GLY A 65 14.36 -1.24 15.26
N SER A 66 13.79 -0.48 16.21
CA SER A 66 12.58 0.33 16.00
C SER A 66 12.78 1.43 14.95
N ASP A 67 13.95 2.06 14.93
CA ASP A 67 14.18 3.27 14.14
C ASP A 67 14.34 2.91 12.66
N LEU A 68 14.91 1.73 12.38
CA LEU A 68 14.93 1.15 11.04
C LEU A 68 13.54 0.94 10.44
N VAL A 69 12.59 0.45 11.24
CA VAL A 69 11.21 0.25 10.79
C VAL A 69 10.56 1.59 10.46
N VAL A 70 10.82 2.62 11.26
CA VAL A 70 10.31 3.97 11.01
C VAL A 70 10.88 4.55 9.72
N TYR A 71 12.19 4.46 9.50
CA TYR A 71 12.81 4.93 8.26
C TYR A 71 12.25 4.23 7.02
N PHE A 72 12.17 2.90 7.05
CA PHE A 72 11.56 2.13 5.95
C PHE A 72 10.09 2.53 5.72
N SER A 73 9.32 2.71 6.80
CA SER A 73 7.91 3.11 6.71
C SER A 73 7.75 4.46 6.04
N ILE A 74 8.59 5.44 6.39
CA ILE A 74 8.57 6.77 5.77
C ILE A 74 8.85 6.66 4.26
N ILE A 75 9.90 5.93 3.87
CA ILE A 75 10.25 5.73 2.46
C ILE A 75 9.08 5.09 1.68
N ILE A 76 8.48 4.04 2.24
CA ILE A 76 7.33 3.35 1.63
C ILE A 76 6.12 4.29 1.50
N ILE A 77 5.82 5.06 2.55
CA ILE A 77 4.71 6.03 2.54
C ILE A 77 4.93 7.08 1.45
N PHE A 78 6.14 7.65 1.36
CA PHE A 78 6.46 8.63 0.31
C PHE A 78 6.29 8.04 -1.09
N TYR A 79 6.76 6.81 -1.32
CA TYR A 79 6.56 6.13 -2.60
C TYR A 79 5.08 5.90 -2.92
N LEU A 80 4.27 5.50 -1.93
CA LEU A 80 2.83 5.32 -2.10
C LEU A 80 2.13 6.65 -2.41
N LEU A 81 2.46 7.72 -1.70
CA LEU A 81 1.94 9.06 -1.96
C LEU A 81 2.26 9.51 -3.39
N PHE A 82 3.51 9.33 -3.81
CA PHE A 82 3.92 9.65 -5.18
C PHE A 82 3.12 8.84 -6.22
N LYS A 83 2.95 7.53 -6.00
CA LYS A 83 2.16 6.67 -6.90
C LYS A 83 0.69 7.10 -6.98
N ILE A 84 0.11 7.52 -5.86
CA ILE A 84 -1.27 8.04 -5.81
C ILE A 84 -1.35 9.35 -6.59
N PHE A 85 -0.41 10.28 -6.36
CA PHE A 85 -0.34 11.56 -7.05
C PHE A 85 -0.27 11.40 -8.58
N VAL A 86 0.59 10.52 -9.08
CA VAL A 86 0.68 10.21 -10.52
C VAL A 86 -0.64 9.67 -11.07
N ARG A 87 -1.33 8.81 -10.32
CA ARG A 87 -2.63 8.25 -10.74
C ARG A 87 -3.74 9.30 -10.75
N LEU A 88 -3.72 10.24 -9.81
CA LEU A 88 -4.67 11.38 -9.77
C LEU A 88 -4.50 12.27 -10.99
N ASN A 89 -3.27 12.66 -11.34
CA ASN A 89 -3.02 13.48 -12.53
C ASN A 89 -3.51 12.82 -13.83
N LYS A 90 -3.35 11.48 -13.94
CA LYS A 90 -3.87 10.73 -15.08
C LYS A 90 -5.41 10.76 -15.13
N LEU A 91 -6.05 10.61 -13.97
CA LEU A 91 -7.50 10.66 -13.86
C LEU A 91 -8.05 12.04 -14.27
N ASP A 92 -7.41 13.13 -13.85
CA ASP A 92 -7.81 14.50 -14.23
C ASP A 92 -7.70 14.73 -15.75
N SER A 93 -6.63 14.21 -16.37
CA SER A 93 -6.48 14.28 -17.83
C SER A 93 -7.56 13.47 -18.56
N ASP A 94 -7.92 12.29 -18.06
CA ASP A 94 -8.93 11.44 -18.68
C ASP A 94 -10.33 12.05 -18.52
N LEU A 95 -10.64 12.65 -17.36
CA LEU A 95 -11.87 13.43 -17.14
C LEU A 95 -11.97 14.62 -18.11
N THR A 96 -10.88 15.36 -18.28
CA THR A 96 -10.85 16.51 -19.20
C THR A 96 -11.15 16.08 -20.64
N LYS A 97 -10.59 14.94 -21.08
CA LYS A 97 -10.88 14.38 -22.41
C LYS A 97 -12.33 13.95 -22.55
N LEU A 98 -12.90 13.32 -21.52
CA LEU A 98 -14.28 12.85 -21.52
C LEU A 98 -15.26 14.03 -21.67
N VAL A 99 -15.10 15.07 -20.84
CA VAL A 99 -15.94 16.29 -20.90
C VAL A 99 -15.82 16.99 -22.26
N ARG A 100 -14.61 17.03 -22.83
CA ARG A 100 -14.38 17.62 -24.15
C ARG A 100 -15.11 16.85 -25.26
N GLN A 101 -15.06 15.52 -25.21
CA GLN A 101 -15.77 14.67 -26.16
C GLN A 101 -17.28 14.83 -26.04
N ASP A 102 -17.82 14.88 -24.81
CA ASP A 102 -19.25 15.06 -24.58
C ASP A 102 -19.74 16.42 -25.10
N THR A 103 -18.96 17.49 -24.87
CA THR A 103 -19.29 18.84 -25.37
C THR A 103 -19.29 18.88 -26.91
N LEU A 104 -18.32 18.26 -27.57
CA LEU A 104 -18.25 18.22 -29.04
C LEU A 104 -19.42 17.42 -29.63
N LYS A 105 -19.79 16.30 -29.02
CA LYS A 105 -20.94 15.49 -29.46
C LYS A 105 -22.27 16.23 -29.33
N ASP A 106 -22.50 16.93 -28.21
CA ASP A 106 -23.72 17.75 -28.02
C ASP A 106 -23.82 18.85 -29.08
N HIS A 107 -22.68 19.44 -29.46
CA HIS A 107 -22.62 20.49 -30.46
C HIS A 107 -22.90 20.02 -31.89
N GLU A 108 -22.58 18.75 -32.22
CA GLU A 108 -22.92 18.14 -33.52
C GLU A 108 -24.38 17.69 -33.59
N GLN A 109 -24.99 17.25 -32.49
CA GLN A 109 -26.40 16.84 -32.45
C GLN A 109 -27.39 18.01 -32.51
N LYS A 110 -26.93 19.23 -32.21
CA LYS A 110 -27.75 20.45 -32.22
C LYS A 110 -27.70 21.23 -33.55
N LYS A 111 -26.93 20.76 -34.53
CA LYS A 111 -26.91 21.27 -35.91
C LYS A 111 -27.78 20.41 -36.81
#